data_AF-A0A0S8IFB8-F1
#
_entry.id   AF-A0A0S8IFB8-F1
#
_cell.length_a   1.000
_cell.length_b   1.000
_cell.length_c   1.000
_cell.angle_alpha   90.00
_cell.angle_beta   90.00
_cell.angle_gamma   90.00
#
_symmetry.space_group_name_H-M   'P 1'
#
loop_
_entity.id
_entity.type
_entity.pdbx_description
1 polymer ?
#
loop_
_entity_poly.entity_id
_entity_poly.type
_entity_poly.pdbx_seq_one_letter_code
_entity_poly.pdbx_strand_id
1 'polypeptide(L)'
;MSRKTFAVILALLILSSFVGFSPLVQLTADEIYEHMLSRIDPLLLRQAEKKGLYDREEFPVLRDINPFFIRGDFNGDGEMDLAFWVKKKDSDLQGVTIIHSTLDTLYLFGAGRPRPPGGGNSVKVSVDAWHLLPPGYVGNHIYGNIPEIGVVEGRPFTFERETLEFLYLGKSAFVFYWAKGQYWEFWTAD
;
A
#
# COMPACT_ATOMS: atom_id res chain seq x y z
N MET A 1 -18.75 -65.79 -3.33
CA MET A 1 -18.84 -64.43 -2.75
C MET A 1 -20.30 -64.00 -2.72
N SER A 2 -20.83 -63.55 -1.58
CA SER A 2 -22.27 -63.24 -1.49
C SER A 2 -22.62 -61.94 -2.24
N ARG A 3 -23.86 -61.83 -2.75
CA ARG A 3 -24.35 -60.58 -3.39
C ARG A 3 -24.20 -59.35 -2.49
N LYS A 4 -24.28 -59.53 -1.16
CA LYS A 4 -24.06 -58.46 -0.17
C LYS A 4 -22.57 -58.06 -0.09
N THR A 5 -21.66 -59.03 -0.20
CA THR A 5 -20.20 -58.77 -0.17
C THR A 5 -19.73 -58.06 -1.45
N PHE A 6 -20.29 -58.41 -2.62
CA PHE A 6 -19.98 -57.72 -3.88
C PHE A 6 -20.51 -56.27 -3.90
N ALA A 7 -21.70 -56.03 -3.36
CA ALA A 7 -22.28 -54.69 -3.27
C ALA A 7 -21.48 -53.76 -2.34
N VAL A 8 -20.94 -54.27 -1.23
CA VAL A 8 -20.09 -53.49 -0.31
C VAL A 8 -18.75 -53.13 -0.94
N ILE A 9 -18.12 -54.07 -1.66
CA ILE A 9 -16.84 -53.82 -2.36
C ILE A 9 -17.04 -52.83 -3.52
N LEU A 10 -18.15 -52.93 -4.27
CA LEU A 10 -18.48 -52.00 -5.35
C LEU A 10 -18.81 -50.59 -4.81
N ALA A 11 -19.49 -50.49 -3.67
CA ALA A 11 -19.73 -49.19 -3.01
C ALA A 11 -18.44 -48.53 -2.50
N LEU A 12 -17.48 -49.31 -2.00
CA LEU A 12 -16.17 -48.79 -1.56
C LEU A 12 -15.25 -48.38 -2.73
N LEU A 13 -15.38 -49.01 -3.90
CA LEU A 13 -14.64 -48.62 -5.11
C LEU A 13 -15.25 -47.40 -5.80
N ILE A 14 -16.55 -47.17 -5.68
CA ILE A 14 -17.22 -45.95 -6.19
C ILE A 14 -16.96 -44.75 -5.25
N LEU A 15 -16.80 -44.98 -3.93
CA LEU A 15 -16.42 -43.90 -3.00
C LEU A 15 -14.96 -43.45 -3.13
N SER A 16 -14.06 -44.31 -3.60
CA SER A 16 -12.64 -43.94 -3.80
C SER A 16 -12.35 -43.23 -5.12
N SER A 17 -13.34 -43.17 -6.03
CA SER A 17 -13.19 -42.54 -7.35
C SER A 17 -13.83 -41.15 -7.48
N PHE A 18 -14.44 -40.61 -6.42
CA PHE A 18 -15.13 -39.31 -6.45
C PHE A 18 -14.63 -38.24 -5.47
N VAL A 19 -13.50 -38.45 -4.81
CA VAL A 19 -12.81 -37.39 -4.06
C VAL A 19 -11.41 -37.21 -4.61
N GLY A 20 -11.35 -36.89 -5.91
CA GLY A 20 -10.29 -36.04 -6.44
C GLY A 20 -10.48 -34.61 -5.92
N PHE A 21 -10.44 -34.43 -4.60
CA PHE A 21 -10.11 -33.12 -4.05
C PHE A 21 -8.63 -32.93 -4.36
N SER A 22 -8.30 -32.33 -5.50
CA SER A 22 -7.17 -31.42 -5.45
C SER A 22 -7.54 -30.43 -4.34
N PRO A 23 -6.80 -30.35 -3.23
CA PRO A 23 -6.99 -29.20 -2.37
C PRO A 23 -6.66 -28.01 -3.26
N LEU A 24 -7.69 -27.25 -3.64
CA LEU A 24 -7.47 -25.89 -4.09
C LEU A 24 -6.72 -25.27 -2.91
N VAL A 25 -5.40 -25.12 -3.01
CA VAL A 25 -4.59 -24.54 -1.94
C VAL A 25 -5.04 -23.09 -1.85
N GLN A 26 -5.99 -22.86 -0.95
CA GLN A 26 -6.51 -21.54 -0.68
C GLN A 26 -5.51 -20.90 0.26
N LEU A 27 -4.62 -20.06 -0.29
CA LEU A 27 -3.65 -19.33 0.50
C LEU A 27 -4.39 -18.50 1.56
N THR A 28 -3.95 -18.62 2.79
CA THR A 28 -4.38 -17.79 3.92
C THR A 28 -3.96 -16.34 3.68
N ALA A 29 -4.60 -15.39 4.38
CA ALA A 29 -4.21 -13.98 4.31
C ALA A 29 -2.73 -13.76 4.70
N ASP A 30 -2.23 -14.55 5.65
CA ASP A 30 -0.82 -14.52 6.06
C ASP A 30 0.10 -15.06 4.95
N GLU A 31 -0.25 -16.15 4.28
CA GLU A 31 0.54 -16.67 3.16
C GLU A 31 0.55 -15.71 1.96
N ILE A 32 -0.57 -15.02 1.69
CA ILE A 32 -0.62 -13.97 0.66
C ILE A 32 0.28 -12.80 1.05
N TYR A 33 0.24 -12.39 2.31
CA TYR A 33 1.09 -11.31 2.84
C TYR A 33 2.58 -11.66 2.72
N GLU A 34 3.00 -12.83 3.20
CA GLU A 34 4.39 -13.30 3.11
C GLU A 34 4.84 -13.45 1.65
N HIS A 35 3.98 -13.99 0.78
CA HIS A 35 4.27 -14.05 -0.65
C HIS A 35 4.46 -12.66 -1.25
N MET A 36 3.61 -11.70 -0.91
CA MET A 36 3.70 -10.33 -1.40
C MET A 36 4.96 -9.61 -0.87
N LEU A 37 5.30 -9.79 0.42
CA LEU A 37 6.56 -9.29 0.99
C LEU A 37 7.79 -9.92 0.33
N SER A 38 7.73 -11.20 -0.04
CA SER A 38 8.84 -11.89 -0.72
C SER A 38 9.20 -11.27 -2.08
N ARG A 39 8.33 -10.42 -2.62
CA ARG A 39 8.57 -9.66 -3.86
C ARG A 39 9.38 -8.39 -3.63
N ILE A 40 9.57 -7.97 -2.38
CA ILE A 40 10.42 -6.84 -1.99
C ILE A 40 11.87 -7.31 -1.90
N ASP A 41 12.83 -6.47 -2.30
CA ASP A 41 14.25 -6.76 -2.09
C ASP A 41 14.51 -6.99 -0.58
N PRO A 42 15.09 -8.14 -0.17
CA PRO A 42 15.31 -8.45 1.24
C PRO A 42 16.19 -7.42 1.98
N LEU A 43 17.13 -6.77 1.30
CA LEU A 43 17.95 -5.72 1.90
C LEU A 43 17.11 -4.47 2.17
N LEU A 44 16.24 -4.10 1.23
CA LEU A 44 15.32 -2.97 1.41
C LEU A 44 14.32 -3.23 2.54
N LEU A 45 13.78 -4.45 2.63
CA LEU A 45 12.90 -4.84 3.72
C LEU A 45 13.62 -4.79 5.08
N ARG A 46 14.86 -5.31 5.17
CA ARG A 46 15.68 -5.20 6.39
C ARG A 46 15.99 -3.75 6.78
N GLN A 47 16.19 -2.86 5.81
CA GLN A 47 16.36 -1.43 6.10
C GLN A 47 15.08 -0.83 6.67
N ALA A 48 13.92 -1.19 6.11
CA ALA A 48 12.63 -0.76 6.63
C ALA A 48 12.37 -1.27 8.05
N GLU A 49 12.71 -2.53 8.32
CA GLU A 49 12.69 -3.12 9.66
C GLU A 49 13.57 -2.32 10.63
N LYS A 50 14.83 -2.07 10.27
CA LYS A 50 15.78 -1.29 11.08
C LYS A 50 15.28 0.13 11.37
N LYS A 51 14.51 0.72 10.45
CA LYS A 51 13.89 2.05 10.59
C LYS A 51 12.57 2.02 11.39
N GLY A 52 12.18 0.84 11.90
CA GLY A 52 11.07 0.64 12.81
C GLY A 52 9.73 0.40 12.13
N LEU A 53 9.69 -0.15 10.91
CA LEU A 53 8.44 -0.49 10.22
C LEU A 53 7.54 -1.42 11.05
N TYR A 54 8.12 -2.47 11.65
CA TYR A 54 7.37 -3.45 12.45
C TYR A 54 7.50 -3.27 13.96
N ASP A 55 8.49 -2.48 14.42
CA ASP A 55 8.69 -2.20 15.84
C ASP A 55 7.58 -1.31 16.45
N ARG A 56 6.71 -0.76 15.60
CA ARG A 56 5.59 0.09 15.99
C ARG A 56 4.34 -0.75 16.19
N GLU A 57 4.23 -1.41 17.35
CA GLU A 57 2.97 -2.06 17.75
C GLU A 57 1.78 -1.10 17.75
N GLU A 58 2.03 0.21 17.93
CA GLU A 58 1.01 1.26 17.84
C GLU A 58 0.50 1.47 16.40
N PHE A 59 1.27 1.11 15.37
CA PHE A 59 0.94 1.34 13.96
C PHE A 59 1.20 0.10 13.08
N PRO A 60 0.50 -1.03 13.32
CA PRO A 60 0.64 -2.21 12.49
C PRO A 60 0.34 -1.92 11.02
N VAL A 61 1.04 -2.64 10.13
CA VAL A 61 0.75 -2.65 8.69
C VAL A 61 -0.67 -3.15 8.46
N LEU A 62 -1.45 -2.38 7.71
CA LEU A 62 -2.82 -2.70 7.36
C LEU A 62 -2.82 -3.55 6.08
N ARG A 63 -3.15 -4.83 6.22
CA ARG A 63 -3.06 -5.84 5.16
C ARG A 63 -4.32 -5.94 4.29
N ASP A 64 -5.41 -5.30 4.72
CA ASP A 64 -6.73 -5.41 4.09
C ASP A 64 -6.92 -4.46 2.90
N ILE A 65 -5.95 -3.58 2.63
CA ILE A 65 -5.91 -2.71 1.45
C ILE A 65 -4.98 -3.34 0.41
N ASN A 66 -5.40 -3.42 -0.85
CA ASN A 66 -4.58 -3.95 -1.94
C ASN A 66 -4.26 -2.85 -2.98
N PRO A 67 -2.98 -2.59 -3.28
CA PRO A 67 -1.80 -3.19 -2.63
C PRO A 67 -1.62 -2.66 -1.19
N PHE A 68 -1.11 -3.46 -0.27
CA PHE A 68 -0.86 -2.99 1.12
C PHE A 68 0.50 -2.27 1.24
N PHE A 69 1.33 -2.35 0.20
CA PHE A 69 2.54 -1.55 0.03
C PHE A 69 2.72 -1.12 -1.43
N ILE A 70 3.38 0.01 -1.64
CA ILE A 70 3.82 0.50 -2.95
C ILE A 70 5.35 0.68 -2.90
N ARG A 71 6.00 0.46 -4.04
CA ARG A 71 7.42 0.70 -4.22
C ARG A 71 7.63 1.71 -5.33
N GLY A 72 8.60 2.59 -5.17
CA GLY A 72 8.98 3.57 -6.18
C GLY A 72 10.13 4.46 -5.71
N ASP A 73 10.67 5.30 -6.57
CA ASP A 73 11.65 6.34 -6.27
C ASP A 73 10.92 7.64 -5.92
N PHE A 74 10.46 7.73 -4.66
CA PHE A 74 9.58 8.82 -4.23
C PHE A 74 10.35 10.12 -4.02
N ASN A 75 11.63 10.05 -3.64
CA ASN A 75 12.47 11.23 -3.43
C ASN A 75 13.28 11.66 -4.66
N GLY A 76 13.32 10.85 -5.72
CA GLY A 76 14.04 11.12 -6.96
C GLY A 76 15.54 10.87 -6.88
N ASP A 77 16.00 9.98 -5.98
CA ASP A 77 17.42 9.67 -5.80
C ASP A 77 17.91 8.48 -6.65
N GLY A 78 17.01 7.85 -7.40
CA GLY A 78 17.28 6.69 -8.27
C GLY A 78 17.28 5.35 -7.54
N GLU A 79 17.06 5.33 -6.23
CA GLU A 79 16.96 4.11 -5.43
C GLU A 79 15.49 3.77 -5.11
N MET A 80 15.23 2.49 -4.82
CA MET A 80 13.87 2.02 -4.57
C MET A 80 13.42 2.30 -3.14
N ASP A 81 12.32 3.00 -2.97
CA ASP A 81 11.68 3.28 -1.68
C ASP A 81 10.45 2.38 -1.44
N LEU A 82 9.97 2.38 -0.20
CA LEU A 82 8.78 1.64 0.22
C LEU A 82 7.75 2.55 0.89
N ALA A 83 6.48 2.36 0.56
CA ALA A 83 5.36 2.91 1.31
C ALA A 83 4.44 1.78 1.77
N PHE A 84 3.98 1.80 3.02
CA PHE A 84 3.04 0.82 3.57
C PHE A 84 1.80 1.51 4.13
N TRP A 85 0.64 0.89 3.94
CA TRP A 85 -0.54 1.24 4.71
C TRP A 85 -0.37 0.80 6.16
N VAL A 86 -0.74 1.68 7.09
CA VAL A 86 -0.76 1.39 8.52
C VAL A 86 -2.07 1.82 9.15
N LYS A 87 -2.40 1.19 10.28
CA LYS A 87 -3.56 1.56 11.11
C LYS A 87 -3.07 1.83 12.53
N LYS A 88 -3.51 2.92 13.14
CA LYS A 88 -3.25 3.16 14.56
C LYS A 88 -4.02 2.14 15.41
N LYS A 89 -3.31 1.41 16.26
CA LYS A 89 -3.85 0.43 17.21
C LYS A 89 -5.00 1.05 18.01
N ASP A 90 -6.05 0.26 18.22
CA ASP A 90 -7.23 0.64 18.98
C ASP A 90 -8.00 1.86 18.43
N SER A 91 -7.84 2.18 17.14
CA SER A 91 -8.61 3.22 16.46
C SER A 91 -8.82 2.88 14.99
N ASP A 92 -9.77 3.55 14.32
CA ASP A 92 -9.96 3.45 12.86
C ASP A 92 -9.15 4.47 12.07
N LEU A 93 -8.12 5.06 12.68
CA LEU A 93 -7.24 6.00 12.02
C LEU A 93 -6.20 5.24 11.18
N GLN A 94 -6.31 5.41 9.88
CA GLN A 94 -5.37 4.88 8.89
C GLN A 94 -4.35 5.95 8.49
N GLY A 95 -3.20 5.49 8.05
CA GLY A 95 -2.07 6.32 7.66
C GLY A 95 -1.13 5.57 6.72
N VAL A 96 -0.06 6.24 6.34
CA VAL A 96 0.96 5.70 5.44
C VAL A 96 2.32 5.89 6.08
N THR A 97 3.11 4.84 6.11
CA THR A 97 4.55 4.95 6.37
C THR A 97 5.30 4.99 5.05
N ILE A 98 6.29 5.88 4.93
CA ILE A 98 7.17 5.95 3.77
C ILE A 98 8.62 5.87 4.25
N ILE A 99 9.39 5.02 3.57
CA ILE A 99 10.76 4.67 3.93
C ILE A 99 11.58 4.82 2.68
N HIS A 100 12.42 5.85 2.67
CA HIS A 100 13.42 6.00 1.63
C HIS A 100 14.57 5.05 1.89
N SER A 101 15.14 4.46 0.84
CA SER A 101 16.32 3.58 0.99
C SER A 101 17.52 4.35 1.56
N THR A 102 17.79 5.54 1.02
CA THR A 102 18.97 6.36 1.34
C THR A 102 18.84 7.25 2.57
N LEU A 103 17.62 7.59 3.01
CA LEU A 103 17.37 8.43 4.18
C LEU A 103 17.14 7.58 5.44
N ASP A 104 17.71 7.98 6.57
CA ASP A 104 17.54 7.27 7.86
C ASP A 104 16.23 7.60 8.58
N THR A 105 15.25 8.17 7.86
CA THR A 105 13.98 8.64 8.43
C THR A 105 12.82 7.79 7.91
N LEU A 106 11.98 7.32 8.84
CA LEU A 106 10.66 6.80 8.54
C LEU A 106 9.64 7.93 8.64
N TYR A 107 8.95 8.21 7.54
CA TYR A 107 7.86 9.17 7.50
C TYR A 107 6.57 8.46 7.86
N LEU A 108 5.77 9.02 8.76
CA LEU A 108 4.44 8.51 9.12
C LEU A 108 3.44 9.65 9.02
N PHE A 109 2.48 9.51 8.11
CA PHE A 109 1.42 10.49 7.89
C PHE A 109 0.05 9.88 8.18
N GLY A 110 -0.84 10.66 8.79
CA GLY A 110 -2.13 10.14 9.24
C GLY A 110 -1.99 9.22 10.46
N ALA A 111 -2.94 8.29 10.63
CA ALA A 111 -2.98 7.40 11.80
C ALA A 111 -2.89 8.16 13.15
N GLY A 112 -3.52 9.34 13.26
CA GLY A 112 -3.41 10.18 14.46
C GLY A 112 -2.19 11.12 14.48
N ARG A 113 -1.37 11.11 13.43
CA ARG A 113 -0.29 12.08 13.18
C ARG A 113 -0.72 13.10 12.12
N PRO A 114 -0.15 14.31 12.13
CA PRO A 114 -0.37 15.29 11.08
C PRO A 114 -0.06 14.72 9.69
N ARG A 115 -0.80 15.17 8.70
CA ARG A 115 -0.49 14.96 7.28
C ARG A 115 0.63 15.92 6.83
N PRO A 116 1.25 15.68 5.65
CA PRO A 116 2.24 16.58 5.12
C PRO A 116 1.68 18.00 4.94
N PRO A 117 2.52 19.04 4.89
CA PRO A 117 2.12 20.38 4.50
C PRO A 117 1.22 20.37 3.26
N GLY A 118 0.09 21.08 3.34
CA GLY A 118 -0.97 21.09 2.31
C GLY A 118 -2.19 20.21 2.64
N GLY A 119 -2.03 19.19 3.48
CA GLY A 119 -3.09 18.22 3.83
C GLY A 119 -4.09 18.65 4.92
N GLY A 120 -4.01 19.89 5.39
CA GLY A 120 -4.80 20.43 6.50
C GLY A 120 -4.49 19.79 7.87
N ASN A 121 -5.34 20.01 8.87
CA ASN A 121 -5.20 19.41 10.21
C ASN A 121 -5.71 17.95 10.28
N SER A 122 -5.96 17.32 9.13
CA SER A 122 -6.46 15.95 9.05
C SER A 122 -5.43 14.97 9.60
N VAL A 123 -5.86 14.12 10.54
CA VAL A 123 -5.04 13.08 11.16
C VAL A 123 -5.35 11.67 10.61
N LYS A 124 -6.23 11.59 9.62
CA LYS A 124 -6.64 10.36 8.95
C LYS A 124 -6.29 10.44 7.47
N VAL A 125 -5.66 9.40 6.95
CA VAL A 125 -5.56 9.12 5.51
C VAL A 125 -6.51 7.94 5.29
N SER A 126 -7.61 8.14 4.58
CA SER A 126 -8.65 7.11 4.42
C SER A 126 -9.07 7.13 2.97
N VAL A 127 -8.63 6.18 2.15
CA VAL A 127 -8.93 6.18 0.71
C VAL A 127 -9.38 4.81 0.27
N ASP A 128 -9.97 4.75 -0.92
CA ASP A 128 -10.44 3.50 -1.52
C ASP A 128 -9.35 2.83 -2.32
N ALA A 129 -8.44 3.62 -2.88
CA ALA A 129 -7.29 3.14 -3.62
C ALA A 129 -6.11 4.11 -3.50
N TRP A 130 -4.94 3.59 -3.83
CA TRP A 130 -3.71 4.36 -3.94
C TRP A 130 -2.83 3.75 -5.04
N HIS A 131 -2.08 4.60 -5.71
CA HIS A 131 -1.33 4.25 -6.90
C HIS A 131 0.02 4.97 -6.95
N LEU A 132 0.91 4.41 -7.75
CA LEU A 132 2.14 5.08 -8.15
C LEU A 132 1.89 5.83 -9.46
N LEU A 133 2.10 7.14 -9.45
CA LEU A 133 2.17 7.95 -10.65
C LEU A 133 3.62 8.03 -11.12
N PRO A 134 3.91 7.72 -12.40
CA PRO A 134 5.27 7.81 -12.92
C PRO A 134 5.70 9.28 -13.10
N PRO A 135 7.01 9.54 -13.22
CA PRO A 135 7.50 10.83 -13.68
C PRO A 135 6.91 11.16 -15.05
N GLY A 136 6.65 12.43 -15.31
CA GLY A 136 6.01 12.90 -16.54
C GLY A 136 4.49 12.79 -16.54
N TYR A 137 3.87 12.13 -15.55
CA TYR A 137 2.42 12.19 -15.40
C TYR A 137 1.97 13.64 -15.16
N VAL A 138 0.92 14.05 -15.86
CA VAL A 138 0.34 15.38 -15.74
C VAL A 138 -0.90 15.29 -14.85
N GLY A 139 -0.78 15.78 -13.62
CA GLY A 139 -1.93 15.95 -12.76
C GLY A 139 -2.83 17.05 -13.30
N ASN A 140 -4.10 16.72 -13.56
CA ASN A 140 -5.11 17.71 -13.91
C ASN A 140 -5.56 18.44 -12.65
N HIS A 141 -5.78 19.76 -12.78
CA HIS A 141 -6.26 20.63 -11.72
C HIS A 141 -5.63 20.36 -10.34
N ILE A 142 -4.34 20.64 -10.19
CA ILE A 142 -3.69 20.60 -8.88
C ILE A 142 -4.13 21.82 -8.07
N TYR A 143 -4.51 21.58 -6.82
CA TYR A 143 -4.85 22.60 -5.84
C TYR A 143 -3.91 22.50 -4.62
N GLY A 144 -3.13 23.55 -4.39
CA GLY A 144 -2.23 23.65 -3.24
C GLY A 144 -1.04 24.57 -3.48
N ASN A 145 -0.19 24.73 -2.47
CA ASN A 145 1.04 25.49 -2.60
C ASN A 145 2.23 24.52 -2.76
N ILE A 146 2.68 24.33 -4.00
CA ILE A 146 3.85 23.51 -4.31
C ILE A 146 5.09 24.37 -4.07
N PRO A 147 6.04 23.97 -3.21
CA PRO A 147 7.17 24.83 -2.84
C PRO A 147 8.00 25.34 -4.01
N GLU A 148 8.14 24.54 -5.06
CA GLU A 148 8.91 24.85 -6.27
C GLU A 148 8.17 25.79 -7.23
N ILE A 149 6.84 25.87 -7.15
CA ILE A 149 5.99 26.53 -8.17
C ILE A 149 5.15 27.67 -7.57
N GLY A 150 4.91 27.64 -6.27
CA GLY A 150 3.96 28.50 -5.57
C GLY A 150 2.54 27.91 -5.58
N VAL A 151 1.56 28.78 -5.39
CA VAL A 151 0.14 28.42 -5.40
C VAL A 151 -0.26 27.94 -6.80
N VAL A 152 -0.65 26.68 -6.88
CA VAL A 152 -1.23 26.05 -8.06
C VAL A 152 -2.73 25.95 -7.81
N GLU A 153 -3.51 26.71 -8.58
CA GLU A 153 -4.97 26.68 -8.55
C GLU A 153 -5.45 26.22 -9.92
N GLY A 154 -5.83 24.94 -10.04
CA GLY A 154 -6.44 24.39 -11.24
C GLY A 154 -5.51 24.35 -12.47
N ARG A 155 -4.18 24.41 -12.27
CA ARG A 155 -3.22 24.31 -13.37
C ARG A 155 -2.66 22.89 -13.49
N PRO A 156 -2.36 22.43 -14.72
CA PRO A 156 -1.61 21.20 -14.91
C PRO A 156 -0.24 21.26 -14.24
N PHE A 157 0.18 20.15 -13.65
CA PHE A 157 1.52 19.97 -13.11
C PHE A 157 2.11 18.67 -13.61
N THR A 158 3.37 18.70 -14.05
CA THR A 158 4.11 17.50 -14.46
C THR A 158 4.98 17.05 -13.31
N PHE A 159 4.74 15.84 -12.81
CA PHE A 159 5.56 15.28 -11.73
C PHE A 159 6.97 14.95 -12.25
N GLU A 160 8.00 15.39 -11.54
CA GLU A 160 9.40 15.14 -11.93
C GLU A 160 9.92 13.79 -11.41
N ARG A 161 9.17 13.12 -10.53
CA ARG A 161 9.53 11.87 -9.88
C ARG A 161 8.29 11.04 -9.59
N GLU A 162 8.49 9.80 -9.16
CA GLU A 162 7.38 8.94 -8.81
C GLU A 162 6.61 9.50 -7.61
N THR A 163 5.29 9.48 -7.71
CA THR A 163 4.40 10.18 -6.78
C THR A 163 3.33 9.23 -6.28
N LEU A 164 3.04 9.27 -4.98
CA LEU A 164 1.96 8.48 -4.40
C LEU A 164 0.64 9.24 -4.53
N GLU A 165 -0.31 8.67 -5.26
CA GLU A 165 -1.67 9.18 -5.39
C GLU A 165 -2.64 8.37 -4.53
N PHE A 166 -3.62 9.07 -3.95
CA PHE A 166 -4.63 8.54 -3.05
C PHE A 166 -6.03 8.94 -3.53
N LEU A 167 -6.88 7.97 -3.87
CA LEU A 167 -8.17 8.19 -4.52
C LEU A 167 -9.37 7.97 -3.57
N TYR A 168 -10.31 8.91 -3.54
CA TYR A 168 -11.63 8.76 -2.90
C TYR A 168 -12.71 8.47 -3.95
N LEU A 169 -13.27 7.25 -4.01
CA LEU A 169 -14.42 6.79 -4.83
C LEU A 169 -14.71 7.61 -6.11
N GLY A 170 -13.69 7.92 -6.93
CA GLY A 170 -13.82 8.69 -8.18
C GLY A 170 -14.35 10.13 -8.02
N LYS A 171 -14.15 10.78 -6.87
CA LYS A 171 -14.61 12.14 -6.58
C LYS A 171 -13.48 13.14 -6.31
N SER A 172 -12.37 12.68 -5.75
CA SER A 172 -11.20 13.49 -5.49
C SER A 172 -9.98 12.60 -5.28
N ALA A 173 -8.81 13.14 -5.58
CA ALA A 173 -7.57 12.54 -5.13
C ALA A 173 -6.71 13.57 -4.41
N PHE A 174 -5.73 13.07 -3.68
CA PHE A 174 -4.59 13.86 -3.28
C PHE A 174 -3.32 13.07 -3.52
N VAL A 175 -2.20 13.77 -3.61
CA VAL A 175 -0.89 13.17 -3.83
C VAL A 175 0.04 13.50 -2.68
N PHE A 176 0.94 12.57 -2.34
CA PHE A 176 2.15 12.88 -1.57
C PHE A 176 3.32 13.00 -2.53
N TYR A 177 3.89 14.20 -2.60
CA TYR A 177 4.98 14.55 -3.48
C TYR A 177 6.19 15.00 -2.67
N TRP A 178 7.36 14.44 -2.96
CA TRP A 178 8.59 14.86 -2.32
C TRP A 178 9.09 16.17 -2.97
N ALA A 179 9.27 17.21 -2.15
CA ALA A 179 9.66 18.54 -2.59
C ALA A 179 10.47 19.26 -1.50
N LYS A 180 11.59 19.88 -1.89
CA LYS A 180 12.54 20.55 -0.97
C LYS A 180 12.90 19.75 0.30
N GLY A 181 13.13 18.44 0.16
CA GLY A 181 13.58 17.58 1.26
C GLY A 181 12.48 17.16 2.25
N GLN A 182 11.21 17.30 1.90
CA GLN A 182 10.09 16.76 2.68
C GLN A 182 8.90 16.41 1.78
N TYR A 183 7.94 15.66 2.32
CA TYR A 183 6.67 15.44 1.63
C TYR A 183 5.77 16.67 1.69
N TRP A 184 5.03 16.87 0.61
CA TRP A 184 3.94 17.82 0.49
C TRP A 184 2.71 17.09 0.00
N GLU A 185 1.56 17.63 0.37
CA GLU A 185 0.30 17.12 -0.10
C GLU A 185 -0.43 18.13 -0.96
N PHE A 186 -0.95 17.65 -2.09
CA PHE A 186 -1.76 18.43 -3.01
C PHE A 186 -3.03 17.70 -3.36
N TRP A 187 -4.13 18.45 -3.51
CA TRP A 187 -5.37 17.89 -4.03
C TRP A 187 -5.32 17.87 -5.55
N THR A 188 -5.82 16.80 -6.14
CA THR A 188 -6.08 16.69 -7.57
C THR A 188 -7.59 16.55 -7.75
N ALA A 189 -8.15 17.29 -8.70
CA ALA A 189 -9.54 17.13 -9.10
C ALA A 189 -9.59 16.75 -10.57
N ASP A 190 -10.52 15.87 -10.91
CA ASP A 190 -10.89 15.62 -12.30
C ASP A 190 -11.63 16.83 -12.90
#